data_AF-A0A816JDM1-F1
#
_entry.id   AF-A0A816JDM1-F1
#
_cell.length_a   1.000
_cell.length_b   1.000
_cell.length_c   1.000
_cell.angle_alpha   90.00
_cell.angle_beta   90.00
_cell.angle_gamma   90.00
#
_symmetry.space_group_name_H-M   'P 1'
#
loop_
_entity.id
_entity.type
_entity.pdbx_description
1 polymer ?
#
loop_
_entity_poly.entity_id
_entity_poly.type
_entity_poly.pdbx_seq_one_letter_code
_entity_poly.pdbx_strand_id
1 'polypeptide(L)'
;MGDSLPLTLTLPEPNYPIGSEPKEKKVSINQHSTSMYISIVERKTVYGILTRSIVTVKKNEAWFHFAGQPMKFSIREFHMVTGLKCNGEVEGPRGEYEWDLLKGRTHKLSDVLNQLKKTRVDAFDERVCLAMLLLVESILLPKNNKGTFPLEYVNKAKDMMYPWGRDAYLVLLRSIQKAVANHLEDTSKFELQGYPLVFHLWILESIPLLRDMFSNWAPTVDVPGPIYLCEKYTELENSSLERVLQIETHKKASFYSDLV
;
A
#
# COMPACT_ATOMS: atom_id res chain seq x y z
N MET A 1 -36.85 -30.10 -19.94
CA MET A 1 -36.79 -28.78 -20.60
C MET A 1 -36.81 -27.76 -19.50
N GLY A 2 -35.64 -27.21 -19.16
CA GLY A 2 -35.50 -26.16 -18.16
C GLY A 2 -35.01 -24.91 -18.87
N ASP A 3 -35.80 -23.85 -18.80
CA ASP A 3 -35.56 -22.58 -19.49
C ASP A 3 -34.30 -21.90 -18.95
N SER A 4 -33.38 -21.58 -19.86
CA SER A 4 -32.20 -20.75 -19.62
C SER A 4 -32.60 -19.27 -19.65
N LEU A 5 -32.50 -18.59 -18.50
CA LEU A 5 -32.56 -17.13 -18.42
C LEU A 5 -31.19 -16.52 -18.77
N PRO A 6 -31.09 -15.55 -19.70
CA PRO A 6 -29.85 -14.83 -19.93
C PRO A 6 -29.70 -13.71 -18.90
N LEU A 7 -28.69 -13.78 -18.04
CA LEU A 7 -28.31 -12.67 -17.16
C LEU A 7 -27.51 -11.64 -17.95
N THR A 8 -28.18 -10.59 -18.42
CA THR A 8 -27.54 -9.41 -18.98
C THR A 8 -26.85 -8.63 -17.86
N LEU A 9 -25.52 -8.71 -17.76
CA LEU A 9 -24.72 -7.91 -16.83
C LEU A 9 -24.64 -6.47 -17.36
N THR A 10 -25.49 -5.58 -16.84
CA THR A 10 -25.33 -4.13 -17.02
C THR A 10 -24.28 -3.61 -16.05
N LEU A 11 -23.22 -2.99 -16.58
CA LEU A 11 -22.21 -2.26 -15.80
C LEU A 11 -22.89 -1.18 -14.93
N PRO A 12 -22.36 -0.87 -13.73
CA PRO A 12 -22.90 0.20 -12.90
C PRO A 12 -22.83 1.53 -13.66
N GLU A 13 -23.95 2.25 -13.72
CA GLU A 13 -23.96 3.57 -14.35
C GLU A 13 -23.08 4.54 -13.55
N PRO A 14 -22.22 5.32 -14.24
CA PRO A 14 -21.42 6.33 -13.57
C PRO A 14 -22.35 7.40 -12.95
N ASN A 15 -22.17 7.66 -11.66
CA ASN A 15 -22.94 8.64 -10.89
C ASN A 15 -22.85 10.09 -11.44
N TYR A 16 -21.94 10.34 -12.39
CA TYR A 16 -21.70 11.62 -13.02
C TYR A 16 -21.40 11.43 -14.51
N PRO A 17 -21.96 12.29 -15.39
CA PRO A 17 -21.57 12.33 -16.80
C PRO A 17 -20.06 12.54 -16.97
N ILE A 18 -19.46 11.86 -17.94
CA ILE A 18 -18.07 12.06 -18.35
C ILE A 18 -17.87 13.55 -18.67
N GLY A 19 -16.96 14.22 -17.94
CA GLY A 19 -16.67 15.64 -18.10
C GLY A 19 -17.40 16.59 -17.14
N SER A 20 -18.22 16.08 -16.22
CA SER A 20 -18.83 16.90 -15.17
C SER A 20 -18.00 16.92 -13.88
N GLU A 21 -17.78 18.10 -13.30
CA GLU A 21 -17.16 18.23 -11.98
C GLU A 21 -18.18 17.88 -10.88
N PRO A 22 -17.85 16.99 -9.93
CA PRO A 22 -18.71 16.72 -8.80
C PRO A 22 -18.82 17.98 -7.95
N LYS A 23 -20.05 18.47 -7.75
CA LYS A 23 -20.32 19.57 -6.81
C LYS A 23 -19.86 19.13 -5.42
N GLU A 24 -18.95 19.90 -4.80
CA GLU A 24 -18.43 19.67 -3.46
C GLU A 24 -19.60 19.55 -2.45
N LYS A 25 -20.09 18.34 -2.23
CA LYS A 25 -20.68 18.00 -0.94
C LYS A 25 -19.51 17.96 0.02
N LYS A 26 -19.57 18.74 1.10
CA LYS A 26 -18.74 18.54 2.29
C LYS A 26 -19.00 17.12 2.80
N VAL A 27 -18.34 16.15 2.19
CA VAL A 27 -18.15 14.84 2.77
C VAL A 27 -17.12 15.09 3.86
N SER A 28 -17.58 15.11 5.09
CA SER A 28 -16.69 14.95 6.23
C SER A 28 -16.03 13.58 6.06
N ILE A 29 -14.86 13.56 5.44
CA ILE A 29 -13.96 12.40 5.46
C ILE A 29 -13.80 12.07 6.93
N ASN A 30 -14.35 10.91 7.31
CA ASN A 30 -14.57 10.42 8.66
C ASN A 30 -13.62 11.05 9.70
N GLN A 31 -14.22 11.74 10.69
CA GLN A 31 -13.52 12.41 11.79
C GLN A 31 -12.76 11.44 12.73
N HIS A 32 -12.76 10.15 12.41
CA HIS A 32 -11.85 9.16 12.96
C HIS A 32 -10.97 8.64 11.83
N SER A 33 -9.87 9.37 11.64
CA SER A 33 -8.79 9.15 10.68
C SER A 33 -8.64 7.68 10.27
N THR A 34 -8.83 7.40 8.99
CA THR A 34 -8.48 6.14 8.33
C THR A 34 -7.04 5.74 8.67
N SER A 35 -6.14 6.72 8.86
CA SER A 35 -4.75 6.50 9.32
C SER A 35 -4.65 6.00 10.76
N MET A 36 -5.56 6.39 11.67
CA MET A 36 -5.56 5.90 13.06
C MET A 36 -6.11 4.47 13.16
N TYR A 37 -7.18 4.14 12.44
CA TYR A 37 -7.77 2.79 12.43
C TYR A 37 -6.85 1.77 11.74
N ILE A 38 -6.29 2.14 10.59
CA ILE A 38 -5.26 1.37 9.87
C ILE A 38 -4.03 1.17 10.78
N SER A 39 -3.56 2.21 11.50
CA SER A 39 -2.38 2.09 12.37
C SER A 39 -2.52 1.14 13.56
N ILE A 40 -3.73 0.87 14.05
CA ILE A 40 -3.95 0.07 15.26
C ILE A 40 -4.04 -1.42 14.92
N VAL A 41 -4.80 -1.76 13.86
CA VAL A 41 -4.93 -3.14 13.33
C VAL A 41 -3.57 -3.63 12.82
N GLU A 42 -2.88 -2.80 12.02
CA GLU A 42 -1.59 -3.13 11.43
C GLU A 42 -0.56 -3.46 12.51
N ARG A 43 -0.49 -2.65 13.58
CA ARG A 43 0.63 -2.70 14.52
C ARG A 43 0.79 -4.05 15.20
N LYS A 44 -0.27 -4.75 15.62
CA LYS A 44 -0.11 -5.99 16.42
C LYS A 44 0.30 -7.19 15.57
N THR A 45 -0.36 -7.42 14.44
CA THR A 45 0.02 -8.52 13.52
C THR A 45 1.41 -8.25 12.93
N VAL A 46 1.67 -7.02 12.48
CA VAL A 46 2.98 -6.62 11.93
C VAL A 46 4.05 -6.80 12.99
N TYR A 47 3.83 -6.34 14.22
CA TYR A 47 4.77 -6.52 15.33
C TYR A 47 5.11 -7.99 15.57
N GLY A 48 4.10 -8.87 15.61
CA GLY A 48 4.31 -10.30 15.76
C GLY A 48 5.20 -10.88 14.65
N ILE A 49 5.05 -10.43 13.40
CA ILE A 49 5.94 -10.88 12.33
C ILE A 49 7.34 -10.26 12.46
N LEU A 50 7.46 -8.98 12.81
CA LEU A 50 8.75 -8.30 12.98
C LEU A 50 9.64 -8.96 14.04
N THR A 51 9.07 -9.47 15.15
CA THR A 51 9.83 -10.20 16.19
C THR A 51 10.37 -11.55 15.71
N ARG A 52 9.88 -12.05 14.58
CA ARG A 52 10.30 -13.33 13.96
C ARG A 52 11.17 -13.11 12.73
N SER A 53 11.83 -11.95 12.66
CA SER A 53 12.75 -11.62 11.58
C SER A 53 13.98 -12.52 11.58
N ILE A 54 14.46 -12.84 10.39
CA ILE A 54 15.66 -13.64 10.15
C ILE A 54 16.75 -12.67 9.66
N VAL A 55 17.88 -12.65 10.35
CA VAL A 55 19.03 -11.83 9.95
C VAL A 55 19.60 -12.38 8.64
N THR A 56 19.73 -11.50 7.64
CA THR A 56 20.23 -11.84 6.31
C THR A 56 21.31 -10.86 5.87
N VAL A 57 22.25 -11.33 5.05
CA VAL A 57 23.27 -10.50 4.38
C VAL A 57 22.70 -9.72 3.19
N LYS A 58 21.51 -10.09 2.69
CA LYS A 58 20.87 -9.45 1.55
C LYS A 58 20.17 -8.15 1.98
N LYS A 59 20.69 -7.02 1.51
CA LYS A 59 20.22 -5.68 1.90
C LYS A 59 18.84 -5.29 1.35
N ASN A 60 18.41 -5.91 0.25
CA ASN A 60 17.19 -5.56 -0.50
C ASN A 60 16.05 -6.56 -0.29
N GLU A 61 16.08 -7.34 0.79
CA GLU A 61 15.02 -8.30 1.15
C GLU A 61 14.85 -8.32 2.67
N ALA A 62 13.63 -8.59 3.14
CA ALA A 62 13.37 -8.90 4.53
C ALA A 62 12.88 -10.34 4.66
N TRP A 63 13.41 -11.07 5.63
CA TRP A 63 13.10 -12.47 5.86
C TRP A 63 12.49 -12.64 7.24
N PHE A 64 11.49 -13.51 7.34
CA PHE A 64 10.75 -13.80 8.56
C PHE A 64 10.50 -15.30 8.65
N HIS A 65 10.31 -15.83 9.86
CA HIS A 65 9.79 -17.19 10.04
C HIS A 65 8.39 -17.14 10.65
N PHE A 66 7.50 -18.02 10.21
CA PHE A 66 6.21 -18.21 10.87
C PHE A 66 5.86 -19.70 10.86
N ALA A 67 5.59 -20.25 12.05
CA ALA A 67 5.27 -21.68 12.22
C ALA A 67 6.29 -22.63 11.54
N GLY A 68 7.58 -22.32 11.65
CA GLY A 68 8.66 -23.14 11.08
C GLY A 68 8.93 -22.93 9.58
N GLN A 69 8.14 -22.08 8.90
CA GLN A 69 8.31 -21.79 7.48
C GLN A 69 8.95 -20.40 7.26
N PRO A 70 10.00 -20.29 6.44
CA PRO A 70 10.58 -19.00 6.08
C PRO A 70 9.71 -18.28 5.05
N MET A 71 9.54 -16.97 5.23
CA MET A 71 8.81 -16.07 4.36
C MET A 71 9.70 -14.91 3.94
N LYS A 72 9.59 -14.49 2.68
CA LYS A 72 10.42 -13.43 2.10
C LYS A 72 9.55 -12.29 1.60
N PHE A 73 9.89 -11.08 2.03
CA PHE A 73 9.35 -9.84 1.49
C PHE A 73 10.41 -9.12 0.65
N SER A 74 10.23 -9.12 -0.67
CA SER A 74 11.08 -8.43 -1.64
C SER A 74 10.28 -7.46 -2.52
N ILE A 75 10.97 -6.76 -3.43
CA ILE A 75 10.33 -5.86 -4.40
C ILE A 75 9.27 -6.58 -5.26
N ARG A 76 9.42 -7.90 -5.45
CA ARG A 76 8.45 -8.72 -6.17
C ARG A 76 7.13 -8.80 -5.42
N GLU A 77 7.17 -9.11 -4.12
CA GLU A 77 5.97 -9.19 -3.28
C GLU A 77 5.30 -7.81 -3.15
N PHE A 78 6.09 -6.74 -3.03
CA PHE A 78 5.58 -5.38 -3.07
C PHE A 78 4.81 -5.09 -4.37
N HIS A 79 5.38 -5.45 -5.53
CA HIS A 79 4.73 -5.29 -6.82
C HIS A 79 3.43 -6.11 -6.94
N MET A 80 3.44 -7.37 -6.48
CA MET A 80 2.24 -8.23 -6.50
C MET A 80 1.09 -7.68 -5.64
N VAL A 81 1.41 -7.01 -4.53
CA VAL A 81 0.40 -6.39 -3.67
C VAL A 81 -0.15 -5.10 -4.26
N THR A 82 0.72 -4.25 -4.82
CA THR A 82 0.39 -2.85 -5.17
C THR A 82 0.08 -2.61 -6.64
N GLY A 83 0.57 -3.48 -7.53
CA GLY A 83 0.56 -3.24 -8.98
C GLY A 83 1.45 -2.09 -9.46
N LEU A 84 2.15 -1.39 -8.55
CA LEU A 84 3.00 -0.26 -8.91
C LEU A 84 4.21 -0.71 -9.71
N LYS A 85 4.60 0.09 -10.70
CA LYS A 85 5.83 -0.15 -11.47
C LYS A 85 7.05 -0.04 -10.55
N CYS A 86 7.85 -1.11 -10.51
CA CYS A 86 9.02 -1.24 -9.63
C CYS A 86 10.36 -1.32 -10.40
N ASN A 87 10.31 -1.38 -11.73
CA ASN A 87 11.47 -1.53 -12.62
C ASN A 87 11.37 -0.55 -13.80
N GLY A 88 12.44 -0.46 -14.59
CA GLY A 88 12.56 0.46 -15.72
C GLY A 88 13.67 1.48 -15.51
N GLU A 89 14.26 1.90 -16.63
CA GLU A 89 15.24 2.99 -16.64
C GLU A 89 14.52 4.33 -16.47
N VAL A 90 15.14 5.23 -15.71
CA VAL A 90 14.65 6.60 -15.54
C VAL A 90 15.14 7.40 -16.72
N GLU A 91 14.38 7.39 -17.81
CA GLU A 91 14.65 8.18 -19.02
C GLU A 91 14.25 9.65 -18.81
N GLY A 92 14.78 10.30 -17.77
CA GLY A 92 14.52 11.70 -17.48
C GLY A 92 13.03 12.11 -17.39
N PRO A 93 12.72 13.40 -17.28
CA PRO A 93 11.36 13.88 -17.39
C PRO A 93 10.88 13.76 -18.84
N ARG A 94 9.82 12.97 -19.08
CA ARG A 94 9.15 12.91 -20.39
C ARG A 94 8.24 14.13 -20.65
N GLY A 95 7.70 14.73 -19.60
CA GLY A 95 6.89 15.94 -19.67
C GLY A 95 7.69 17.19 -19.33
N GLU A 96 7.75 18.15 -20.25
CA GLU A 96 8.25 19.51 -19.99
C GLU A 96 7.14 20.38 -19.40
N TYR A 97 6.65 20.01 -18.21
CA TYR A 97 5.59 20.77 -17.53
C TYR A 97 6.16 21.94 -16.72
N GLU A 98 5.57 23.12 -16.90
CA GLU A 98 5.86 24.31 -16.10
C GLU A 98 4.90 24.41 -14.90
N TRP A 99 5.32 23.86 -13.76
CA TRP A 99 4.55 23.90 -12.52
C TRP A 99 5.03 25.04 -11.61
N ASP A 100 4.54 26.26 -11.86
CA ASP A 100 4.96 27.47 -11.11
C ASP A 100 4.86 27.33 -9.60
N LEU A 101 3.84 26.62 -9.09
CA LEU A 101 3.65 26.40 -7.65
C LEU A 101 4.63 25.36 -7.07
N LEU A 102 5.37 24.64 -7.91
CA LEU A 102 6.26 23.56 -7.55
C LEU A 102 7.74 23.83 -7.93
N LYS A 103 8.15 25.11 -7.98
CA LYS A 103 9.55 25.53 -8.28
C LYS A 103 10.46 25.68 -7.05
N GLY A 104 9.89 25.76 -5.85
CA GLY A 104 10.62 25.82 -4.59
C GLY A 104 11.46 24.56 -4.27
N ARG A 105 12.23 24.60 -3.17
CA ARG A 105 13.04 23.44 -2.74
C ARG A 105 12.20 22.32 -2.11
N THR A 106 11.10 22.70 -1.48
CA THR A 106 10.18 21.80 -0.77
C THR A 106 8.74 22.25 -0.94
N HIS A 107 7.81 21.31 -0.98
CA HIS A 107 6.40 21.56 -1.28
C HIS A 107 5.47 20.86 -0.30
N LYS A 108 4.25 21.39 -0.17
CA LYS A 108 3.13 20.76 0.51
C LYS A 108 2.20 20.09 -0.49
N LEU A 109 1.42 19.12 -0.04
CA LEU A 109 0.31 18.54 -0.82
C LEU A 109 -0.67 19.61 -1.32
N SER A 110 -0.89 20.67 -0.54
CA SER A 110 -1.70 21.82 -0.95
C SER A 110 -1.18 22.51 -2.20
N ASP A 111 0.14 22.54 -2.38
CA ASP A 111 0.76 23.21 -3.54
C ASP A 111 0.49 22.39 -4.80
N VAL A 112 0.57 21.06 -4.71
CA VAL A 112 0.23 20.13 -5.81
C VAL A 112 -1.26 20.20 -6.13
N LEU A 113 -2.14 20.24 -5.12
CA LEU A 113 -3.58 20.37 -5.32
C LEU A 113 -3.94 21.69 -6.02
N ASN A 114 -3.31 22.79 -5.60
CA ASN A 114 -3.49 24.09 -6.24
C ASN A 114 -2.94 24.11 -7.68
N GLN A 115 -1.82 23.42 -7.93
CA GLN A 115 -1.28 23.25 -9.28
C GLN A 115 -2.25 22.47 -10.16
N LEU A 116 -2.80 21.36 -9.67
CA LEU A 116 -3.79 20.54 -10.39
C LEU A 116 -5.07 21.32 -10.73
N LYS A 117 -5.50 22.24 -9.87
CA LYS A 117 -6.64 23.13 -10.12
C LYS A 117 -6.35 24.21 -11.16
N LYS A 118 -5.08 24.60 -11.32
CA LYS A 118 -4.65 25.58 -12.34
C LYS A 118 -4.41 24.93 -13.70
N THR A 119 -4.01 23.66 -13.73
CA THR A 119 -3.78 22.91 -14.97
C THR A 119 -5.08 22.77 -15.75
N ARG A 120 -5.01 22.95 -17.08
CA ARG A 120 -6.18 22.88 -17.96
C ARG A 120 -6.84 21.51 -17.90
N VAL A 121 -8.16 21.47 -18.02
CA VAL A 121 -8.95 20.24 -17.91
C VAL A 121 -8.59 19.21 -18.99
N ASP A 122 -8.21 19.68 -20.18
CA ASP A 122 -7.83 18.88 -21.35
C ASP A 122 -6.36 18.40 -21.33
N ALA A 123 -5.54 18.88 -20.40
CA ALA A 123 -4.16 18.44 -20.23
C ALA A 123 -4.08 17.13 -19.42
N PHE A 124 -4.61 16.04 -20.01
CA PHE A 124 -4.77 14.75 -19.34
C PHE A 124 -3.47 14.23 -18.71
N ASP A 125 -2.39 14.13 -19.48
CA ASP A 125 -1.11 13.58 -19.00
C ASP A 125 -0.53 14.39 -17.83
N GLU A 126 -0.59 15.72 -17.90
CA GLU A 126 -0.12 16.60 -16.83
C GLU A 126 -0.94 16.42 -15.54
N ARG A 127 -2.28 16.34 -15.68
CA ARG A 127 -3.17 16.12 -14.53
C ARG A 127 -2.98 14.74 -13.92
N VAL A 128 -2.71 13.72 -14.72
CA VAL A 128 -2.37 12.37 -14.22
C VAL A 128 -1.06 12.40 -13.45
N CYS A 129 -0.02 13.06 -13.98
CA CYS A 129 1.25 13.25 -13.26
C CYS A 129 1.07 13.92 -11.89
N LEU A 130 0.27 14.99 -11.82
CA LEU A 130 -0.03 15.70 -10.57
C LEU A 130 -0.87 14.86 -9.60
N ALA A 131 -1.86 14.12 -10.11
CA ALA A 131 -2.68 13.21 -9.31
C ALA A 131 -1.84 12.06 -8.74
N MET A 132 -0.93 11.48 -9.54
CA MET A 132 0.01 10.47 -9.08
C MET A 132 0.94 11.01 -8.00
N LEU A 133 1.47 12.23 -8.15
CA LEU A 133 2.27 12.87 -7.10
C LEU A 133 1.48 13.05 -5.80
N LEU A 134 0.20 13.44 -5.88
CA LEU A 134 -0.67 13.52 -4.70
C LEU A 134 -0.83 12.16 -4.03
N LEU A 135 -1.08 11.09 -4.78
CA LEU A 135 -1.25 9.73 -4.25
C LEU A 135 0.04 9.21 -3.60
N VAL A 136 1.17 9.38 -4.27
CA VAL A 136 2.49 8.96 -3.77
C VAL A 136 2.80 9.68 -2.45
N GLU A 137 2.63 11.00 -2.40
CA GLU A 137 2.98 11.80 -1.22
C GLU A 137 1.99 11.66 -0.05
N SER A 138 0.73 11.33 -0.35
CA SER A 138 -0.28 11.14 0.69
C SER A 138 -0.30 9.73 1.27
N ILE A 139 -0.03 8.71 0.45
CA ILE A 139 -0.19 7.28 0.82
C ILE A 139 1.16 6.57 0.91
N LEU A 140 2.03 6.72 -0.10
CA LEU A 140 3.22 5.89 -0.23
C LEU A 140 4.40 6.39 0.60
N LEU A 141 4.56 7.70 0.72
CA LEU A 141 5.70 8.31 1.40
C LEU A 141 5.28 9.21 2.58
N PRO A 142 4.53 8.70 3.59
CA PRO A 142 4.10 9.53 4.72
C PRO A 142 5.30 10.15 5.45
N LYS A 143 5.05 11.38 5.90
CA LYS A 143 5.99 12.51 5.99
C LYS A 143 7.09 12.40 7.06
N ASN A 144 8.12 13.20 6.79
CA ASN A 144 8.97 13.85 7.80
C ASN A 144 8.14 14.80 8.71
N ASN A 145 8.63 15.16 9.90
CA ASN A 145 7.89 15.97 10.90
C ASN A 145 7.38 17.34 10.40
N LYS A 146 7.82 17.82 9.23
CA LYS A 146 7.49 19.14 8.67
C LYS A 146 6.37 19.09 7.63
N GLY A 147 6.01 17.90 7.19
CA GLY A 147 4.94 17.69 6.22
C GLY A 147 5.16 18.32 4.86
N THR A 148 6.41 18.32 4.40
CA THR A 148 6.82 18.78 3.06
C THR A 148 7.70 17.73 2.38
N PHE A 149 7.75 17.79 1.05
CA PHE A 149 8.53 16.88 0.22
C PHE A 149 9.46 17.64 -0.74
N PRO A 150 10.58 17.05 -1.19
CA PRO A 150 11.60 17.75 -1.97
C PRO A 150 11.20 17.92 -3.43
N LEU A 151 11.81 18.90 -4.09
CA LEU A 151 11.70 19.14 -5.54
C LEU A 151 12.04 17.90 -6.39
N GLU A 152 12.89 16.99 -5.89
CA GLU A 152 13.23 15.75 -6.59
C GLU A 152 11.99 14.93 -6.98
N TYR A 153 10.99 14.87 -6.09
CA TYR A 153 9.76 14.10 -6.35
C TYR A 153 8.87 14.78 -7.38
N VAL A 154 8.86 16.11 -7.39
CA VAL A 154 8.20 16.89 -8.44
C VAL A 154 8.81 16.55 -9.80
N ASN A 155 10.15 16.53 -9.89
CA ASN A 155 10.83 16.21 -11.14
C ASN A 155 10.57 14.77 -11.60
N LYS A 156 10.55 13.80 -10.68
CA LYS A 156 10.17 12.41 -10.96
C LYS A 156 8.73 12.30 -11.47
N ALA A 157 7.80 13.06 -10.88
CA ALA A 157 6.39 13.05 -11.26
C ALA A 157 6.12 13.57 -12.67
N LYS A 158 7.04 14.36 -13.26
CA LYS A 158 6.94 14.78 -14.66
C LYS A 158 7.06 13.62 -15.65
N ASP A 159 7.56 12.47 -15.20
CA ASP A 159 7.48 11.21 -15.94
C ASP A 159 6.36 10.33 -15.35
N MET A 160 5.25 10.21 -16.09
CA MET A 160 4.13 9.33 -15.71
C MET A 160 4.55 7.86 -15.55
N MET A 161 5.61 7.45 -16.26
CA MET A 161 6.12 6.09 -16.27
C MET A 161 7.22 5.85 -15.23
N TYR A 162 7.47 6.82 -14.34
CA TYR A 162 8.46 6.70 -13.27
C TYR A 162 8.11 5.52 -12.33
N PRO A 163 9.09 4.67 -11.95
CA PRO A 163 8.84 3.47 -11.16
C PRO A 163 8.65 3.79 -9.65
N TRP A 164 7.56 4.48 -9.31
CA TRP A 164 7.23 4.88 -7.93
C TRP A 164 7.21 3.71 -6.94
N GLY A 165 6.88 2.50 -7.41
CA GLY A 165 6.90 1.30 -6.58
C GLY A 165 8.30 0.96 -6.07
N ARG A 166 9.37 1.33 -6.78
CA ARG A 166 10.75 1.14 -6.31
C ARG A 166 11.06 2.03 -5.10
N ASP A 167 10.74 3.32 -5.20
CA ASP A 167 11.02 4.29 -4.13
C ASP A 167 10.19 3.97 -2.87
N ALA A 168 8.89 3.68 -3.05
CA ALA A 168 8.02 3.27 -1.96
C ALA A 168 8.54 1.98 -1.26
N TYR A 169 8.91 0.96 -2.05
CA TYR A 169 9.48 -0.27 -1.52
C TYR A 169 10.77 -0.03 -0.71
N LEU A 170 11.70 0.79 -1.22
CA LEU A 170 12.96 1.07 -0.53
C LEU A 170 12.75 1.85 0.78
N VAL A 171 11.74 2.72 0.84
CA VAL A 171 11.38 3.40 2.10
C VAL A 171 10.78 2.41 3.09
N LEU A 172 9.87 1.53 2.63
CA LEU A 172 9.27 0.50 3.47
C LEU A 172 10.29 -0.47 4.04
N LEU A 173 11.14 -1.03 3.18
CA LEU A 173 12.16 -1.99 3.57
C LEU A 173 13.09 -1.41 4.63
N ARG A 174 13.55 -0.16 4.43
CA ARG A 174 14.41 0.52 5.41
C ARG A 174 13.71 0.73 6.74
N SER A 175 12.41 1.07 6.73
CA SER A 175 11.63 1.22 7.97
C SER A 175 11.46 -0.10 8.72
N ILE A 176 11.23 -1.20 8.00
CA ILE A 176 11.15 -2.56 8.55
C ILE A 176 12.49 -2.97 9.17
N GLN A 177 13.59 -2.81 8.43
CA GLN A 177 14.93 -3.14 8.92
C GLN A 177 15.31 -2.33 10.17
N LYS A 178 14.94 -1.04 10.21
CA LYS A 178 15.12 -0.19 11.38
C LYS A 178 14.26 -0.65 12.57
N ALA A 179 13.01 -1.03 12.34
CA ALA A 179 12.13 -1.55 13.38
C ALA A 179 12.65 -2.87 13.98
N VAL A 180 13.23 -3.74 13.15
CA VAL A 180 13.88 -5.00 13.59
C VAL A 180 15.15 -4.72 14.39
N ALA A 181 16.02 -3.83 13.90
CA ALA A 181 17.31 -3.54 14.52
C ALA A 181 17.19 -2.83 15.88
N ASN A 182 16.14 -2.02 16.08
CA ASN A 182 15.98 -1.23 17.29
C ASN A 182 15.51 -2.02 18.52
N HIS A 183 15.48 -3.36 18.46
CA HIS A 183 14.95 -4.29 19.47
C HIS A 183 13.59 -3.84 20.03
N LEU A 184 12.55 -4.60 19.70
CA LEU A 184 11.14 -4.34 20.00
C LEU A 184 10.79 -4.40 21.52
N GLU A 185 11.61 -3.85 22.41
CA GLU A 185 11.37 -3.83 23.86
C GLU A 185 10.16 -2.96 24.25
N ASP A 186 9.75 -2.05 23.37
CA ASP A 186 8.59 -1.18 23.59
C ASP A 186 7.58 -1.38 22.45
N THR A 187 6.64 -2.31 22.66
CA THR A 187 5.49 -2.64 21.77
C THR A 187 4.70 -1.42 21.26
N SER A 188 4.91 -0.24 21.85
CA SER A 188 4.14 0.97 21.63
C SER A 188 4.71 1.96 20.60
N LYS A 189 5.98 1.82 20.15
CA LYS A 189 6.73 2.93 19.51
C LYS A 189 7.25 2.74 18.09
N PHE A 190 7.05 1.60 17.44
CA PHE A 190 7.53 1.45 16.06
C PHE A 190 6.55 2.07 15.05
N GLU A 191 7.10 2.80 14.08
CA GLU A 191 6.36 3.40 12.97
C GLU A 191 7.00 2.91 11.67
N LEU A 192 6.20 2.25 10.83
CA LEU A 192 6.61 1.88 9.48
C LEU A 192 6.29 3.04 8.53
N GLN A 193 7.17 3.24 7.55
CA GLN A 193 7.02 4.25 6.49
C GLN A 193 6.95 3.52 5.15
N GLY A 194 6.63 4.20 4.04
CA GLY A 194 6.72 3.56 2.72
C GLY A 194 5.51 2.69 2.34
N TYR A 195 4.31 3.03 2.82
CA TYR A 195 3.07 2.26 2.65
C TYR A 195 3.00 0.95 3.47
N PRO A 196 2.88 1.04 4.81
CA PRO A 196 2.86 -0.13 5.71
C PRO A 196 1.76 -1.16 5.42
N LEU A 197 0.62 -0.70 4.89
CA LEU A 197 -0.50 -1.56 4.51
C LEU A 197 -0.09 -2.68 3.55
N VAL A 198 0.87 -2.41 2.65
CA VAL A 198 1.40 -3.41 1.71
C VAL A 198 2.02 -4.59 2.46
N PHE A 199 2.79 -4.29 3.50
CA PHE A 199 3.44 -5.31 4.32
C PHE A 199 2.38 -6.12 5.08
N HIS A 200 1.34 -5.48 5.58
CA HIS A 200 0.24 -6.16 6.26
C HIS A 200 -0.54 -7.10 5.32
N LEU A 201 -0.93 -6.63 4.14
CA LEU A 201 -1.62 -7.44 3.12
C LEU A 201 -0.77 -8.63 2.68
N TRP A 202 0.54 -8.43 2.51
CA TRP A 202 1.47 -9.52 2.22
C TRP A 202 1.52 -10.57 3.34
N ILE A 203 1.49 -10.16 4.61
CA ILE A 203 1.44 -11.08 5.76
C ILE A 203 0.18 -11.95 5.71
N LEU A 204 -0.98 -11.33 5.49
CA LEU A 204 -2.25 -12.04 5.41
C LEU A 204 -2.22 -13.06 4.26
N GLU A 205 -1.76 -12.64 3.08
CA GLU A 205 -1.71 -13.55 1.94
C GLU A 205 -0.72 -14.71 2.14
N SER A 206 0.40 -14.44 2.80
CA SER A 206 1.43 -15.46 3.07
C SER A 206 1.02 -16.42 4.20
N ILE A 207 0.07 -16.03 5.05
CA ILE A 207 -0.40 -16.83 6.19
C ILE A 207 -1.93 -16.95 6.13
N PRO A 208 -2.46 -17.96 5.40
CA PRO A 208 -3.90 -18.16 5.22
C PRO A 208 -4.71 -18.13 6.51
N LEU A 209 -4.17 -18.70 7.60
CA LEU A 209 -4.84 -18.67 8.91
C LEU A 209 -5.04 -17.26 9.47
N LEU A 210 -4.09 -16.35 9.25
CA LEU A 210 -4.25 -14.95 9.66
C LEU A 210 -5.24 -14.24 8.74
N ARG A 211 -5.21 -14.53 7.44
CA ARG A 211 -6.19 -14.00 6.49
C ARG A 211 -7.62 -14.40 6.87
N ASP A 212 -7.88 -15.68 7.04
CA ASP A 212 -9.23 -16.20 7.32
C ASP A 212 -9.78 -15.68 8.66
N MET A 213 -8.90 -15.32 9.60
CA MET A 213 -9.27 -14.79 10.91
C MET A 213 -9.38 -13.27 10.98
N PHE A 214 -8.65 -12.53 10.15
CA PHE A 214 -8.49 -11.07 10.29
C PHE A 214 -8.88 -10.30 9.05
N SER A 215 -9.52 -10.94 8.06
CA SER A 215 -9.98 -10.25 6.87
C SER A 215 -11.25 -10.82 6.28
N ASN A 216 -12.06 -9.91 5.75
CA ASN A 216 -13.13 -10.24 4.82
C ASN A 216 -12.63 -9.92 3.41
N TRP A 217 -12.73 -10.90 2.52
CA TRP A 217 -12.36 -10.73 1.11
C TRP A 217 -13.62 -10.82 0.25
N ALA A 218 -13.75 -9.93 -0.72
CA ALA A 218 -14.82 -10.04 -1.70
C ALA A 218 -14.47 -11.19 -2.66
N PRO A 219 -15.40 -12.13 -2.95
CA PRO A 219 -15.20 -13.06 -4.04
C PRO A 219 -14.96 -12.23 -5.30
N THR A 220 -13.75 -12.32 -5.82
CA THR A 220 -13.37 -11.59 -7.02
C THR A 220 -14.24 -12.09 -8.16
N VAL A 221 -15.11 -11.22 -8.67
CA VAL A 221 -15.74 -11.43 -9.97
C VAL A 221 -14.59 -11.63 -10.95
N ASP A 222 -14.67 -12.61 -11.85
CA ASP A 222 -13.62 -12.90 -12.84
C ASP A 222 -13.42 -11.67 -13.75
N VAL A 223 -12.60 -10.71 -13.29
CA VAL A 223 -12.19 -9.56 -14.07
C VAL A 223 -10.99 -10.02 -14.92
N PRO A 224 -11.04 -9.88 -16.26
CA PRO A 224 -9.89 -10.20 -17.10
C PRO A 224 -8.71 -9.28 -16.78
N GLY A 225 -7.70 -9.79 -16.05
CA GLY A 225 -6.48 -9.04 -15.72
C GLY A 225 -5.72 -9.62 -14.51
N PRO A 226 -4.49 -9.16 -14.23
CA PRO A 226 -3.81 -9.51 -12.99
C PRO A 226 -4.59 -8.91 -11.80
N ILE A 227 -5.10 -9.77 -10.92
CA ILE A 227 -5.79 -9.35 -9.69
C ILE A 227 -4.73 -9.04 -8.64
N TYR A 228 -4.57 -7.77 -8.28
CA TYR A 228 -3.63 -7.36 -7.23
C TYR A 228 -4.20 -7.62 -5.84
N LEU A 229 -3.35 -7.86 -4.85
CA LEU A 229 -3.84 -8.23 -3.52
C LEU A 229 -4.63 -7.10 -2.86
N CYS A 230 -4.26 -5.83 -3.07
CA CYS A 230 -5.02 -4.69 -2.53
C CYS A 230 -6.47 -4.60 -3.04
N GLU A 231 -6.81 -5.26 -4.15
CA GLU A 231 -8.14 -5.25 -4.75
C GLU A 231 -9.07 -6.31 -4.15
N LYS A 232 -8.54 -7.25 -3.34
CA LYS A 232 -9.28 -8.40 -2.81
C LYS A 232 -9.92 -8.16 -1.43
N TYR A 233 -9.35 -7.27 -0.63
CA TYR A 233 -9.71 -7.10 0.78
C TYR A 233 -10.72 -5.95 0.93
N THR A 234 -11.89 -6.24 1.49
CA THR A 234 -12.94 -5.22 1.73
C THR A 234 -12.88 -4.66 3.15
N GLU A 235 -12.51 -5.49 4.12
CA GLU A 235 -12.37 -5.10 5.53
C GLU A 235 -11.22 -5.85 6.20
N LEU A 236 -10.57 -5.18 7.15
CA LEU A 236 -9.51 -5.73 8.00
C LEU A 236 -9.95 -5.69 9.46
N GLU A 237 -9.91 -6.82 10.16
CA GLU A 237 -10.29 -6.90 11.58
C GLU A 237 -9.10 -6.69 12.52
N ASN A 238 -9.37 -6.07 13.68
CA ASN A 238 -8.38 -5.86 14.73
C ASN A 238 -7.94 -7.19 15.37
N SER A 239 -6.65 -7.54 15.26
CA SER A 239 -6.07 -8.71 15.94
C SER A 239 -5.55 -8.36 17.35
N SER A 240 -5.52 -9.34 18.26
CA SER A 240 -4.74 -9.27 19.51
C SER A 240 -3.42 -10.03 19.35
N LEU A 241 -2.35 -9.55 20.00
CA LEU A 241 -1.03 -10.19 19.95
C LEU A 241 -1.09 -11.65 20.47
N GLU A 242 -1.88 -11.88 21.51
CA GLU A 242 -2.12 -13.22 22.08
C GLU A 242 -2.74 -14.18 21.07
N ARG A 243 -3.69 -13.71 20.25
CA ARG A 243 -4.29 -14.53 19.19
C ARG A 243 -3.27 -14.92 18.12
N VAL A 244 -2.42 -14.00 17.69
CA VAL A 244 -1.34 -14.30 16.72
C VAL A 244 -0.37 -15.34 17.29
N LEU A 245 -0.02 -15.23 18.58
CA LEU A 245 0.84 -16.19 19.27
C LEU A 245 0.19 -17.58 19.38
N GLN A 246 -1.10 -17.65 19.73
CA GLN A 246 -1.85 -18.91 19.82
C GLN A 246 -1.95 -19.62 18.47
N ILE A 247 -2.14 -18.90 17.37
CA ILE A 247 -2.20 -19.48 16.02
C ILE A 247 -0.84 -20.12 15.67
N GLU A 248 0.27 -19.45 16.01
CA GLU A 248 1.59 -19.99 15.72
C GLU A 248 1.87 -21.28 16.52
N THR A 249 1.48 -21.33 17.80
CA THR A 249 1.69 -22.52 18.63
C THR A 249 0.86 -23.70 18.16
N HIS A 250 -0.41 -23.47 17.80
CA HIS A 250 -1.28 -24.51 17.24
C HIS A 250 -0.74 -25.05 15.90
N LYS A 251 -0.31 -24.15 14.99
CA LYS A 251 0.23 -24.57 13.70
C LYS A 251 1.56 -25.30 13.81
N LYS A 252 2.43 -24.94 14.77
CA LYS A 252 3.64 -25.71 15.06
C LYS A 252 3.28 -27.12 15.53
N ALA A 253 2.33 -27.25 16.46
CA ALA A 253 1.91 -28.54 16.98
C ALA A 253 1.36 -29.47 15.88
N SER A 254 0.52 -28.94 14.97
CA SER A 254 -0.01 -29.74 13.86
C SER A 254 1.08 -30.18 12.87
N PHE A 255 2.04 -29.31 12.57
CA PHE A 255 3.13 -29.64 11.65
C PHE A 255 4.03 -30.76 12.18
N TYR A 256 4.24 -30.84 13.50
CA TYR A 256 5.00 -31.92 14.12
C TYR A 256 4.20 -33.22 14.30
N SER A 257 2.87 -33.15 14.43
CA SER A 257 2.04 -34.36 14.48
C SER A 257 1.91 -35.06 13.12
N ASP A 258 2.01 -34.30 12.01
CA ASP A 258 1.94 -34.86 10.65
C ASP A 258 3.28 -35.48 10.18
N LEU A 259 4.34 -35.35 10.99
CA LEU A 259 5.69 -35.88 10.73
C LEU A 259 5.98 -37.19 11.49
N VAL A 260 5.01 -37.70 12.28
CA VAL A 260 5.08 -38.96 13.04
C VAL A 260 4.12 -39.98 12.42
#